data_AF-A0AAX3RXN9-F1
#
_entry.id   AF-A0AAX3RXN9-F1
#
_cell.length_a   1.000
_cell.length_b   1.000
_cell.length_c   1.000
_cell.angle_alpha   90.00
_cell.angle_beta   90.00
_cell.angle_gamma   90.00
#
_symmetry.space_group_name_H-M   'P 1'
#
loop_
_entity.id
_entity.type
_entity.pdbx_description
1 polymer ?
#
loop_
_entity_poly.entity_id
_entity_poly.type
_entity_poly.pdbx_seq_one_letter_code
_entity_poly.pdbx_strand_id
1 'polypeptide(L)'
;MELLTIIERVLKNEPLERVMWFIIIWGALLIFSPNSWSEYVNSKVGIAHFWQVFVFAISFVTAANTQRFVTMATKVLLSSIHNRRAKQKEVKISQKISSLSKDEKDCLAIFIDIGDDFLAFDKDDAIVSSLIDKNIIHDFSKHLNIKHAGKCTINPDYYLECVKQFTGYLDD
;
A
#
# COMPACT_ATOMS: atom_id res chain seq x y z
N MET A 1 7.11 7.66 50.35
CA MET A 1 8.35 7.18 49.67
C MET A 1 8.16 5.82 49.00
N GLU A 2 7.34 4.91 49.55
CA GLU A 2 7.13 3.56 48.97
C GLU A 2 6.41 3.56 47.60
N LEU A 3 5.45 4.46 47.38
CA LEU A 3 4.72 4.51 46.10
C LEU A 3 5.63 4.88 44.92
N LEU A 4 6.53 5.84 45.12
CA LEU A 4 7.49 6.28 44.09
C LEU A 4 8.49 5.18 43.75
N THR A 5 8.95 4.42 44.75
CA THR A 5 9.87 3.29 44.54
C THR A 5 9.19 2.11 43.84
N ILE A 6 7.90 1.88 44.08
CA ILE A 6 7.11 0.89 43.34
C ILE A 6 6.94 1.32 41.88
N ILE A 7 6.56 2.57 41.62
CA ILE A 7 6.40 3.11 40.26
C ILE A 7 7.73 3.06 39.50
N GLU A 8 8.83 3.46 40.15
CA GLU A 8 10.16 3.40 39.57
C GLU A 8 10.58 1.97 39.22
N ARG A 9 10.30 1.00 40.10
CA ARG A 9 10.59 -0.42 39.85
C ARG A 9 9.75 -0.99 38.69
N VAL A 10 8.49 -0.59 38.58
CA VAL A 10 7.62 -0.98 37.46
C VAL A 10 8.15 -0.39 36.14
N LEU A 11 8.51 0.89 36.12
CA LEU A 11 9.00 1.57 34.91
C LEU A 11 10.40 1.09 34.48
N LYS A 12 11.27 0.71 35.42
CA LYS A 12 12.61 0.17 35.12
C LYS A 12 12.58 -1.17 34.40
N ASN A 13 11.52 -1.95 34.59
CA ASN A 13 11.36 -3.25 33.94
C ASN A 13 10.71 -3.16 32.56
N GLU A 14 10.29 -1.96 32.14
CA GLU A 14 9.63 -1.72 30.86
C GLU A 14 10.61 -1.18 29.81
N PRO A 15 10.42 -1.50 28.52
CA PRO A 15 11.29 -0.98 27.47
C PRO A 15 11.14 0.55 27.37
N LEU A 16 12.26 1.23 27.10
CA LEU A 16 12.34 2.70 27.08
C LEU A 16 11.24 3.34 26.22
N GLU A 17 10.98 2.76 25.04
CA GLU A 17 9.93 3.22 24.12
C GLU A 17 8.53 3.21 24.77
N ARG A 18 8.21 2.18 25.57
CA ARG A 18 6.92 2.08 26.26
C ARG A 18 6.82 3.12 27.37
N VAL A 19 7.90 3.38 28.09
CA VAL A 19 7.97 4.43 29.11
C VAL A 19 7.75 5.81 28.48
N MET A 20 8.33 6.08 27.31
CA MET A 20 8.12 7.33 26.59
C MET A 20 6.64 7.52 26.20
N TRP A 21 6.02 6.51 25.58
CA TRP A 21 4.60 6.56 25.23
C TRP A 21 3.70 6.71 26.46
N PHE A 22 4.02 6.01 27.55
CA PHE A 22 3.34 6.14 28.83
C PHE A 22 3.35 7.58 29.34
N ILE A 23 4.52 8.24 29.36
CA ILE A 23 4.65 9.63 29.83
C ILE A 23 3.83 10.59 28.95
N ILE A 24 3.88 10.43 27.63
CA ILE A 24 3.14 11.26 26.68
C ILE A 24 1.63 11.10 26.89
N ILE A 25 1.14 9.86 26.96
CA ILE A 25 -0.30 9.56 27.13
C ILE A 25 -0.77 10.02 28.51
N TRP A 26 0.04 9.79 29.55
CA TRP A 26 -0.27 10.22 30.91
C TRP A 26 -0.38 11.74 31.01
N GLY A 27 0.61 12.48 30.47
CA GLY A 27 0.56 13.94 30.42
C GLY A 27 -0.64 14.47 29.62
N ALA A 28 -0.94 13.87 28.46
CA ALA A 28 -2.11 14.23 27.68
C ALA A 28 -3.41 14.01 28.45
N LEU A 29 -3.59 12.84 29.08
CA LEU A 29 -4.79 12.56 29.88
C LEU A 29 -4.94 13.53 31.05
N LEU A 30 -3.84 13.96 31.68
CA LEU A 30 -3.90 14.97 32.73
C LEU A 30 -4.31 16.34 32.20
N ILE A 31 -3.75 16.78 31.06
CA ILE A 31 -4.05 18.10 30.45
C ILE A 31 -5.50 18.15 29.94
N PHE A 32 -5.97 17.06 29.31
CA PHE A 32 -7.31 16.99 28.74
C PHE A 32 -8.36 16.49 29.73
N SER A 33 -7.98 16.14 30.97
CA SER A 33 -8.95 15.73 31.99
C SER A 33 -9.79 16.94 32.42
N PRO A 34 -11.13 16.90 32.24
CA PRO A 34 -11.99 17.92 32.81
C PRO A 34 -11.86 18.02 34.33
N ASN A 35 -11.92 19.26 34.85
CA ASN A 35 -11.81 19.55 36.29
C ASN A 35 -12.84 18.80 37.13
N SER A 36 -14.04 18.59 36.58
CA SER A 36 -15.15 17.85 37.20
C SER A 36 -14.89 16.36 37.38
N TRP A 37 -13.89 15.79 36.70
CA TRP A 37 -13.55 14.36 36.83
C TRP A 37 -13.01 14.06 38.24
N SER A 38 -12.16 14.95 38.77
CA SER A 38 -11.59 14.78 40.10
C SER A 38 -12.69 14.73 41.17
N GLU A 39 -13.67 15.63 41.09
CA GLU A 39 -14.84 15.68 41.98
C GLU A 39 -15.72 14.44 41.81
N TYR A 40 -15.97 14.01 40.57
CA TYR A 40 -16.76 12.83 40.27
C TYR A 40 -16.16 11.57 40.92
N VAL A 41 -14.87 11.32 40.72
CA VAL A 41 -14.20 10.14 41.29
C VAL A 41 -14.09 10.23 42.81
N ASN A 42 -13.74 11.40 43.35
CA ASN A 42 -13.69 11.61 44.79
C ASN A 42 -15.07 11.37 45.45
N SER A 43 -16.17 11.78 44.80
CA SER A 43 -17.53 11.55 45.31
C SER A 43 -17.94 10.08 45.36
N LYS A 44 -17.35 9.23 44.51
CA LYS A 44 -17.67 7.79 44.42
C LYS A 44 -16.76 6.92 45.29
N VAL A 45 -15.48 7.26 45.35
CA VAL A 45 -14.47 6.45 46.02
C VAL A 45 -14.18 6.95 47.44
N GLY A 46 -14.46 8.23 47.74
CA GLY A 46 -14.20 8.84 49.05
C GLY A 46 -12.73 9.09 49.36
N ILE A 47 -11.81 8.77 48.42
CA ILE A 47 -10.37 8.92 48.59
C ILE A 47 -9.89 10.09 47.73
N ALA A 48 -9.30 11.09 48.37
CA ALA A 48 -8.70 12.23 47.69
C ALA A 48 -7.58 11.78 46.74
N HIS A 49 -7.53 12.39 45.55
CA HIS A 49 -6.51 12.14 44.52
C HIS A 49 -6.52 10.74 43.89
N PHE A 50 -7.48 9.88 44.22
CA PHE A 50 -7.56 8.52 43.64
C PHE A 50 -7.71 8.51 42.11
N TRP A 51 -8.30 9.56 41.54
CA TRP A 51 -8.42 9.75 40.09
C TRP A 51 -7.06 9.68 39.36
N GLN A 52 -5.96 10.11 40.00
CA GLN A 52 -4.62 10.08 39.42
C GLN A 52 -4.12 8.65 39.22
N VAL A 53 -4.51 7.73 40.11
CA VAL A 53 -4.19 6.29 40.01
C VAL A 53 -4.93 5.68 38.83
N PHE A 54 -6.19 6.06 38.59
CA PHE A 54 -6.93 5.64 37.40
C PHE A 54 -6.27 6.13 36.11
N VAL A 55 -5.89 7.41 36.06
CA VAL A 55 -5.23 7.98 34.89
C VAL A 55 -3.89 7.30 34.62
N PHE A 56 -3.13 6.98 35.67
CA PHE A 56 -1.90 6.19 35.58
C PHE A 56 -2.16 4.78 35.01
N ALA A 57 -3.18 4.07 35.49
CA ALA A 57 -3.50 2.73 35.00
C ALA A 57 -3.93 2.76 33.52
N ILE A 58 -4.76 3.73 33.14
CA ILE A 58 -5.23 3.90 31.76
C ILE A 58 -4.05 4.22 30.83
N SER A 59 -3.17 5.14 31.22
CA SER A 59 -2.00 5.48 30.39
C SER A 59 -1.05 4.29 30.23
N PHE A 60 -0.84 3.50 31.29
CA PHE A 60 0.02 2.32 31.24
C PHE A 60 -0.52 1.24 30.29
N VAL A 61 -1.81 0.91 30.41
CA VAL A 61 -2.45 -0.08 29.52
C VAL A 61 -2.49 0.44 28.08
N THR A 62 -2.75 1.73 27.88
CA THR A 62 -2.79 2.33 26.54
C THR A 62 -1.41 2.27 25.88
N ALA A 63 -0.36 2.68 26.60
CA ALA A 63 1.02 2.65 26.12
C ALA A 63 1.47 1.23 25.71
N ALA A 64 1.05 0.20 26.46
CA ALA A 64 1.32 -1.20 26.12
C ALA A 64 0.67 -1.62 24.79
N ASN A 65 -0.45 -1.00 24.41
CA ASN A 65 -1.19 -1.31 23.18
C ASN A 65 -0.85 -0.38 22.01
N THR A 66 -0.25 0.78 22.26
CA THR A 66 0.14 1.77 21.23
C THR A 66 1.04 1.16 20.17
N GLN A 67 2.00 0.30 20.54
CA GLN A 67 2.91 -0.31 19.58
C GLN A 67 2.19 -1.20 18.55
N ARG A 68 1.15 -1.93 18.98
CA ARG A 68 0.32 -2.76 18.09
C ARG A 68 -0.50 -1.88 17.15
N PHE A 69 -1.07 -0.80 17.69
CA PHE A 69 -1.90 0.13 16.93
C PHE A 69 -1.09 0.89 15.87
N VAL A 70 0.09 1.41 16.22
CA VAL A 70 0.99 2.11 15.28
C VAL A 70 1.44 1.17 14.16
N THR A 71 1.77 -0.08 14.47
CA THR A 71 2.17 -1.07 13.47
C THR A 71 1.02 -1.44 12.51
N MET A 72 -0.20 -1.56 13.04
CA MET A 72 -1.38 -1.80 12.19
C MET A 72 -1.70 -0.58 11.32
N ALA A 73 -1.70 0.62 11.90
CA ALA A 73 -1.99 1.86 11.19
C ALA A 73 -0.99 2.11 10.05
N THR A 74 0.31 1.92 10.30
CA THR A 74 1.35 2.05 9.27
C THR A 74 1.18 1.04 8.15
N LYS A 75 0.87 -0.22 8.45
CA LYS A 75 0.58 -1.24 7.41
C LYS A 75 -0.62 -0.87 6.55
N VAL A 76 -1.72 -0.39 7.16
CA VAL A 76 -2.93 0.03 6.43
C VAL A 76 -2.66 1.26 5.57
N LEU A 77 -1.90 2.23 6.07
CA LEU A 77 -1.53 3.42 5.30
C LEU A 77 -0.63 3.07 4.11
N LEU A 78 0.39 2.23 4.33
CA LEU A 78 1.30 1.79 3.27
C LEU A 78 0.57 0.97 2.21
N SER A 79 -0.35 0.06 2.59
CA SER A 79 -1.14 -0.72 1.64
C SER A 79 -2.10 0.15 0.83
N SER A 80 -2.72 1.15 1.46
CA SER A 80 -3.60 2.10 0.78
C SER A 80 -2.85 2.96 -0.25
N ILE A 81 -1.66 3.45 0.09
CA ILE A 81 -0.81 4.22 -0.83
C ILE A 81 -0.36 3.33 -2.00
N HIS A 82 0.06 2.10 -1.72
CA HIS A 82 0.49 1.15 -2.75
C HIS A 82 -0.67 0.83 -3.71
N ASN A 83 -1.85 0.51 -3.19
CA ASN A 83 -3.05 0.23 -3.99
C ASN A 83 -3.48 1.43 -4.84
N ARG A 84 -3.35 2.66 -4.33
CA ARG A 84 -3.64 3.87 -5.13
C ARG A 84 -2.67 4.02 -6.30
N ARG A 85 -1.37 3.77 -6.09
CA ARG A 85 -0.37 3.83 -7.17
C ARG A 85 -0.60 2.74 -8.21
N ALA A 86 -0.90 1.51 -7.78
CA ALA A 86 -1.24 0.41 -8.68
C ALA A 86 -2.47 0.75 -9.55
N LYS A 87 -3.56 1.23 -8.93
CA LYS A 87 -4.76 1.67 -9.66
C LYS A 87 -4.47 2.81 -10.65
N GLN A 88 -3.65 3.79 -10.27
CA GLN A 88 -3.27 4.86 -11.20
C GLN A 88 -2.44 4.35 -12.39
N LYS A 89 -1.58 3.34 -12.17
CA LYS A 89 -0.81 2.70 -13.25
C LYS A 89 -1.76 1.97 -14.20
N GLU A 90 -2.70 1.18 -13.68
CA GLU A 90 -3.72 0.49 -14.47
C GLU A 90 -4.56 1.45 -15.32
N VAL A 91 -5.06 2.54 -14.74
CA VAL A 91 -5.86 3.55 -15.49
C VAL A 91 -5.05 4.16 -16.63
N LYS A 92 -3.77 4.48 -16.40
CA LYS A 92 -2.90 5.03 -17.46
C LYS A 92 -2.64 4.01 -18.58
N ILE A 93 -2.42 2.74 -18.23
CA ILE A 93 -2.22 1.65 -19.20
C ILE A 93 -3.49 1.45 -20.02
N SER A 94 -4.64 1.35 -19.35
CA SER A 94 -5.95 1.18 -19.97
C SER A 94 -6.29 2.35 -20.91
N GLN A 95 -6.02 3.59 -20.49
CA GLN A 95 -6.18 4.77 -21.33
C GLN A 95 -5.27 4.71 -22.56
N LYS A 96 -4.01 4.31 -22.40
CA LYS A 96 -3.06 4.21 -23.51
C LYS A 96 -3.48 3.14 -24.53
N ILE A 97 -3.94 1.98 -24.08
CA ILE A 97 -4.48 0.92 -24.95
C ILE A 97 -5.76 1.38 -25.65
N SER A 98 -6.66 2.07 -24.94
CA SER A 98 -7.90 2.60 -25.52
C SER A 98 -7.65 3.64 -26.63
N SER A 99 -6.53 4.38 -26.55
CA SER A 99 -6.13 5.40 -27.51
C SER A 99 -5.51 4.86 -28.80
N LEU A 100 -5.31 3.53 -28.90
CA LEU A 100 -4.81 2.89 -30.11
C LEU A 100 -5.81 2.95 -31.27
N SER A 101 -5.29 2.97 -32.49
CA SER A 101 -6.11 2.87 -33.70
C SER A 101 -6.80 1.51 -33.77
N LYS A 102 -7.82 1.38 -34.63
CA LYS A 102 -8.54 0.11 -34.80
C LYS A 102 -7.59 -0.98 -35.30
N ASP A 103 -6.79 -0.68 -36.31
CA ASP A 103 -5.84 -1.64 -36.89
C ASP A 103 -4.75 -2.07 -35.89
N GLU A 104 -4.31 -1.18 -35.01
CA GLU A 104 -3.39 -1.51 -33.91
C GLU A 104 -4.02 -2.43 -32.86
N LYS A 105 -5.31 -2.24 -32.57
CA LYS A 105 -6.08 -3.10 -31.66
C LYS A 105 -6.32 -4.47 -32.27
N ASP A 106 -6.65 -4.52 -33.55
CA ASP A 106 -6.84 -5.78 -34.28
C ASP A 106 -5.52 -6.58 -34.30
N CYS A 107 -4.37 -5.91 -34.53
CA CYS A 107 -3.05 -6.52 -34.43
C CYS A 107 -2.75 -7.09 -33.03
N LEU A 108 -3.06 -6.34 -31.97
CA LEU A 108 -2.91 -6.82 -30.59
C LEU A 108 -3.88 -7.96 -30.26
N ALA A 109 -5.10 -7.93 -30.77
CA ALA A 109 -6.07 -9.00 -30.58
C ALA A 109 -5.61 -10.30 -31.23
N ILE A 110 -5.08 -10.24 -32.46
CA ILE A 110 -4.45 -11.38 -33.13
C ILE A 110 -3.28 -11.91 -32.28
N PHE A 111 -2.46 -11.02 -31.72
CA PHE A 111 -1.35 -11.42 -30.86
C PHE A 111 -1.84 -12.20 -29.62
N ILE A 112 -2.89 -11.71 -28.96
CA ILE A 112 -3.47 -12.34 -27.77
C ILE A 112 -4.17 -13.67 -28.10
N ASP A 113 -4.88 -13.73 -29.22
CA ASP A 113 -5.65 -14.91 -29.63
C ASP A 113 -4.77 -16.09 -30.05
N ILE A 114 -3.63 -15.81 -30.70
CA ILE A 114 -2.62 -16.85 -31.00
C ILE A 114 -2.05 -17.45 -29.71
N GLY A 115 -1.99 -16.68 -28.62
CA GLY A 115 -1.54 -17.15 -27.30
C GLY A 115 -0.03 -17.42 -27.20
N ASP A 116 0.75 -17.07 -28.23
CA ASP A 116 2.21 -17.19 -28.23
C ASP A 116 2.87 -15.96 -27.59
N ASP A 117 3.86 -16.18 -26.72
CA ASP A 117 4.63 -15.11 -26.08
C ASP A 117 5.49 -14.31 -27.08
N PHE A 118 5.80 -14.87 -28.26
CA PHE A 118 6.69 -14.27 -29.25
C PHE A 118 6.21 -14.51 -30.68
N LEU A 119 5.75 -13.45 -31.35
CA LEU A 119 5.33 -13.52 -32.75
C LEU A 119 6.33 -12.83 -33.68
N ALA A 120 6.56 -13.45 -34.83
CA ALA A 120 7.34 -12.85 -35.91
C ALA A 120 6.40 -11.99 -36.75
N PHE A 121 6.70 -10.70 -36.84
CA PHE A 121 6.01 -9.78 -37.73
C PHE A 121 6.93 -9.32 -38.84
N ASP A 122 6.34 -8.93 -39.96
CA ASP A 122 7.10 -8.25 -41.01
C ASP A 122 7.58 -6.88 -40.46
N LYS A 123 8.87 -6.59 -40.65
CA LYS A 123 9.49 -5.36 -40.14
C LYS A 123 8.99 -4.12 -40.86
N ASP A 124 8.47 -4.29 -42.07
CA ASP A 124 7.94 -3.21 -42.89
C ASP A 124 6.46 -2.89 -42.57
N ASP A 125 5.86 -3.59 -41.61
CA ASP A 125 4.51 -3.28 -41.16
C ASP A 125 4.49 -1.98 -40.36
N ALA A 126 3.82 -0.97 -40.94
CA ALA A 126 3.65 0.35 -40.35
C ALA A 126 2.92 0.29 -38.99
N ILE A 127 2.04 -0.70 -38.79
CA ILE A 127 1.26 -0.88 -37.55
C ILE A 127 2.17 -1.38 -36.43
N VAL A 128 3.02 -2.37 -36.72
CA VAL A 128 3.97 -2.94 -35.76
C VAL A 128 5.02 -1.91 -35.37
N SER A 129 5.52 -1.14 -36.34
CA SER A 129 6.43 -0.02 -36.08
C SER A 129 5.82 1.04 -35.16
N SER A 130 4.55 1.40 -35.37
CA SER A 130 3.81 2.32 -34.49
C SER A 130 3.65 1.76 -33.06
N LEU A 131 3.37 0.46 -32.92
CA LEU A 131 3.24 -0.20 -31.61
C LEU A 131 4.58 -0.31 -30.86
N ILE A 132 5.69 -0.45 -31.58
CA ILE A 132 7.06 -0.41 -31.05
C ILE A 132 7.39 1.02 -30.57
N ASP A 133 7.11 2.04 -31.38
CA ASP A 133 7.32 3.45 -31.02
C ASP A 133 6.50 3.85 -29.78
N LYS A 134 5.29 3.30 -29.65
CA LYS A 134 4.44 3.48 -28.46
C LYS A 134 4.91 2.66 -27.25
N ASN A 135 5.96 1.85 -27.36
CA ASN A 135 6.53 1.00 -26.31
C ASN A 135 5.51 -0.01 -25.73
N ILE A 136 4.58 -0.46 -26.56
CA ILE A 136 3.58 -1.48 -26.24
C ILE A 136 4.08 -2.86 -26.66
N ILE A 137 4.78 -2.92 -27.79
CA ILE A 137 5.48 -4.12 -28.28
C ILE A 137 6.99 -3.87 -28.16
N HIS A 138 7.72 -4.87 -27.68
CA HIS A 138 9.18 -4.90 -27.68
C HIS A 138 9.68 -5.77 -28.82
N ASP A 139 10.58 -5.21 -29.63
CA ASP A 139 11.29 -5.94 -30.68
C ASP A 139 12.57 -6.57 -30.12
N PHE A 140 12.64 -7.91 -30.12
CA PHE A 140 13.85 -8.63 -29.72
C PHE A 140 14.88 -8.77 -30.83
N SER A 141 14.63 -8.23 -32.03
CA SER A 141 15.60 -8.29 -33.13
C SER A 141 16.90 -7.52 -32.85
N LYS A 142 16.89 -6.57 -31.90
CA LYS A 142 18.08 -5.84 -31.42
C LYS A 142 18.80 -6.52 -30.26
N HIS A 143 18.21 -7.55 -29.66
CA HIS A 143 18.80 -8.29 -28.55
C HIS A 143 19.65 -9.45 -29.08
N LEU A 144 20.87 -9.62 -28.54
CA LEU A 144 21.88 -10.62 -28.93
C LEU A 144 21.45 -12.10 -28.79
N ASN A 145 20.19 -12.37 -28.46
CA ASN A 145 19.68 -13.71 -28.26
C ASN A 145 19.19 -14.30 -29.59
N ILE A 146 20.06 -15.09 -30.22
CA ILE A 146 19.89 -15.72 -31.55
C ILE A 146 18.56 -16.50 -31.67
N LYS A 147 17.98 -16.97 -30.56
CA LYS A 147 16.76 -17.78 -30.54
C LYS A 147 15.46 -16.99 -30.83
N HIS A 148 15.45 -15.67 -30.62
CA HIS A 148 14.26 -14.81 -30.80
C HIS A 148 14.53 -13.64 -31.76
N ALA A 149 15.58 -13.73 -32.57
CA ALA A 149 15.92 -12.72 -33.55
C ALA A 149 14.75 -12.55 -34.55
N GLY A 150 14.20 -11.33 -34.63
CA GLY A 150 13.07 -11.01 -35.50
C GLY A 150 11.69 -11.31 -34.90
N LYS A 151 11.61 -11.61 -33.60
CA LYS A 151 10.33 -11.77 -32.89
C LYS A 151 10.01 -10.56 -32.00
N CYS A 152 8.73 -10.28 -31.86
CA CYS A 152 8.18 -9.24 -31.03
C CYS A 152 7.39 -9.85 -29.85
N THR A 153 7.40 -9.19 -28.69
CA THR A 153 6.54 -9.51 -27.54
C THR A 153 5.72 -8.30 -27.15
N ILE A 154 4.55 -8.52 -26.57
CA ILE A 154 3.88 -7.46 -25.81
C ILE A 154 4.70 -7.15 -24.56
N ASN A 155 4.84 -5.86 -24.25
CA ASN A 155 5.50 -5.39 -23.05
C ASN A 155 4.77 -5.93 -21.80
N PRO A 156 5.48 -6.56 -20.84
CA PRO A 156 4.87 -7.16 -19.65
C PRO A 156 3.98 -6.20 -18.85
N ASP A 157 4.28 -4.90 -18.88
CA ASP A 157 3.46 -3.88 -18.22
C ASP A 157 2.06 -3.74 -18.83
N TYR A 158 1.89 -4.08 -20.11
CA TYR A 158 0.65 -3.92 -20.86
C TYR A 158 -0.07 -5.25 -21.10
N TYR A 159 0.64 -6.37 -21.05
CA TYR A 159 0.14 -7.70 -21.38
C TYR A 159 -1.18 -8.04 -20.67
N LEU A 160 -1.25 -7.87 -19.35
CA LEU A 160 -2.44 -8.22 -18.57
C LEU A 160 -3.69 -7.41 -19.00
N GLU A 161 -3.51 -6.12 -19.29
CA GLU A 161 -4.62 -5.27 -19.73
C GLU A 161 -4.99 -5.56 -21.19
N CYS A 162 -4.02 -5.90 -22.04
CA CYS A 162 -4.28 -6.37 -23.41
C CYS A 162 -5.09 -7.68 -23.40
N VAL A 163 -4.71 -8.68 -22.59
CA VAL A 163 -5.49 -9.92 -22.44
C VAL A 163 -6.92 -9.59 -22.00
N LYS A 164 -7.08 -8.78 -20.95
CA LYS A 164 -8.40 -8.41 -20.43
C LYS A 164 -9.30 -7.72 -21.47
N GLN A 165 -8.73 -6.89 -22.35
CA GLN A 165 -9.50 -6.13 -23.33
C GLN A 165 -9.69 -6.86 -24.67
N PHE A 166 -8.76 -7.75 -25.04
CA PHE A 166 -8.72 -8.33 -26.39
C PHE A 166 -9.00 -9.85 -26.45
N THR A 167 -9.09 -10.56 -25.32
CA THR A 167 -9.56 -11.96 -25.32
C THR A 167 -11.00 -12.02 -25.86
N GLY A 168 -11.22 -12.76 -26.96
CA GLY A 168 -12.52 -12.87 -27.64
C GLY A 168 -12.92 -11.65 -28.47
N TYR A 169 -12.02 -10.68 -28.67
CA TYR A 169 -12.32 -9.45 -29.41
C TYR A 169 -12.56 -9.64 -30.90
N LEU A 170 -12.04 -10.72 -31.49
CA LEU A 170 -12.19 -11.06 -32.91
C LEU A 170 -13.44 -11.92 -33.19
N ASP A 171 -14.15 -12.35 -32.14
CA ASP A 171 -15.36 -13.18 -32.25
C ASP A 171 -16.66 -12.35 -32.38
N ASP A 172 -16.58 -11.02 -32.19
CA ASP A 172 -17.66 -10.03 -32.33
C ASP A 172 -17.66 -9.35 -33.72
#